data_AF-A0A5S3URK3-F1
#
_entry.id   AF-A0A5S3URK3-F1
#
_cell.length_a   1.000
_cell.length_b   1.000
_cell.length_c   1.000
_cell.angle_alpha   90.00
_cell.angle_beta   90.00
_cell.angle_gamma   90.00
#
_symmetry.space_group_name_H-M   'P 1'
#
loop_
_entity.id
_entity.type
_entity.pdbx_description
1 polymer ?
#
loop_
_entity_poly.entity_id
_entity_poly.type
_entity_poly.pdbx_seq_one_letter_code
_entity_poly.pdbx_strand_id
1 'polypeptide(L)'
;MNTSELYKHMLETTLKAVGEEAKPLLAPLEKALEAQRESIQALVQAHLNNEISGEDMESELLREQKILEAELISLEICAKAVVQKAVAAAMSSLTSLLTR
;
A
#
# COMPACT_ATOMS: atom_id res chain seq x y z
N MET A 1 -13.29 -7.47 -7.22
CA MET A 1 -12.21 -6.58 -7.68
C MET A 1 -10.95 -7.43 -7.78
N ASN A 2 -10.25 -7.41 -8.91
CA ASN A 2 -8.99 -8.16 -9.03
C ASN A 2 -7.81 -7.35 -8.44
N THR A 3 -6.67 -7.99 -8.23
CA THR A 3 -5.49 -7.35 -7.61
C THR A 3 -4.95 -6.16 -8.40
N SER A 4 -5.13 -6.15 -9.73
CA SER A 4 -4.72 -5.03 -10.58
C SER A 4 -5.61 -3.80 -10.39
N GLU A 5 -6.91 -4.00 -10.23
CA GLU A 5 -7.87 -2.92 -9.91
C GLU A 5 -7.62 -2.34 -8.52
N LEU A 6 -7.30 -3.20 -7.54
CA LEU A 6 -6.88 -2.80 -6.20
C LEU A 6 -5.65 -1.89 -6.26
N TYR A 7 -4.64 -2.30 -7.03
CA TYR A 7 -3.41 -1.56 -7.22
C TYR A 7 -3.62 -0.17 -7.79
N LYS A 8 -4.40 -0.11 -8.86
CA LYS A 8 -4.74 1.15 -9.51
C LYS A 8 -5.48 2.07 -8.54
N HIS A 9 -6.39 1.52 -7.75
CA HIS A 9 -7.13 2.28 -6.75
C HIS A 9 -6.25 2.81 -5.62
N MET A 10 -5.30 2.00 -5.12
CA MET A 10 -4.31 2.42 -4.12
C MET A 10 -3.45 3.57 -4.65
N LEU A 11 -2.94 3.45 -5.88
CA LEU A 11 -2.13 4.48 -6.52
C LEU A 11 -2.94 5.78 -6.70
N GLU A 12 -4.12 5.72 -7.30
CA GLU A 12 -4.98 6.90 -7.54
C GLU A 12 -5.36 7.61 -6.23
N THR A 13 -5.72 6.84 -5.20
CA THR A 13 -6.10 7.39 -3.88
C THR A 13 -4.91 8.04 -3.21
N THR A 14 -3.75 7.42 -3.32
CA THR A 14 -2.50 7.97 -2.80
C THR A 14 -2.19 9.30 -3.49
N LEU A 15 -2.14 9.33 -4.83
CA LEU A 15 -1.86 10.55 -5.60
C LEU A 15 -2.82 11.69 -5.26
N LYS A 16 -4.11 11.39 -5.07
CA LYS A 16 -5.09 12.37 -4.64
C LYS A 16 -4.83 12.91 -3.23
N ALA A 17 -4.40 12.04 -2.31
CA ALA A 17 -4.11 12.42 -0.93
C ALA A 17 -2.86 13.29 -0.81
N VAL A 18 -1.79 12.97 -1.54
CA VAL A 18 -0.52 13.72 -1.47
C VAL A 18 -0.42 14.90 -2.44
N GLY A 19 -1.26 14.94 -3.47
CA GLY A 19 -1.36 16.08 -4.39
C GLY A 19 -0.04 16.38 -5.11
N GLU A 20 0.24 17.65 -5.36
CA GLU A 20 1.40 18.12 -6.11
C GLU A 20 2.75 17.84 -5.41
N GLU A 21 2.75 17.69 -4.09
CA GLU A 21 3.95 17.43 -3.27
C GLU A 21 4.58 16.07 -3.54
N ALA A 22 3.81 15.15 -4.15
CA ALA A 22 4.26 13.83 -4.53
C ALA A 22 4.63 13.70 -6.02
N LYS A 23 4.69 14.81 -6.76
CA LYS A 23 5.36 14.93 -8.08
C LYS A 23 6.57 13.98 -8.19
N PRO A 24 7.54 14.15 -7.27
CA PRO A 24 8.76 13.36 -7.27
C PRO A 24 8.59 11.91 -6.76
N LEU A 25 7.53 11.63 -5.98
CA LEU A 25 7.23 10.32 -5.41
C LEU A 25 6.51 9.39 -6.37
N LEU A 26 6.01 9.87 -7.51
CA LEU A 26 5.11 9.12 -8.37
C LEU A 26 5.73 7.81 -8.88
N ALA A 27 6.87 7.88 -9.55
CA ALA A 27 7.57 6.70 -10.05
C ALA A 27 8.10 5.78 -8.93
N PRO A 28 8.68 6.31 -7.84
CA PRO A 28 9.07 5.44 -6.73
C PRO A 28 7.90 4.78 -6.00
N LEU A 29 6.78 5.48 -5.84
CA LEU A 29 5.55 4.92 -5.26
C LEU A 29 4.98 3.84 -6.15
N GLU A 30 4.91 4.04 -7.46
CA GLU A 30 4.51 2.99 -8.39
C GLU A 30 5.40 1.75 -8.27
N LYS A 31 6.72 1.93 -8.16
CA LYS A 31 7.66 0.83 -8.01
C LYS A 31 7.53 0.11 -6.66
N ALA A 32 7.44 0.87 -5.57
CA ALA A 32 7.34 0.35 -4.20
C ALA A 32 6.01 -0.39 -4.00
N LEU A 33 4.92 0.21 -4.49
CA LEU A 33 3.66 -0.49 -4.59
C LEU A 33 3.89 -1.74 -5.47
N GLU A 34 4.33 -1.67 -6.72
CA GLU A 34 4.41 -2.87 -7.57
C GLU A 34 5.20 -4.03 -6.91
N ALA A 35 6.27 -3.71 -6.16
CA ALA A 35 7.02 -4.67 -5.35
C ALA A 35 6.17 -5.35 -4.25
N GLN A 36 5.26 -4.63 -3.62
CA GLN A 36 4.32 -5.16 -2.63
C GLN A 36 3.12 -5.89 -3.22
N ARG A 37 2.84 -5.76 -4.52
CA ARG A 37 1.67 -6.37 -5.15
C ARG A 37 1.62 -7.87 -4.91
N GLU A 38 2.75 -8.54 -5.10
CA GLU A 38 2.85 -9.99 -4.95
C GLU A 38 2.63 -10.41 -3.49
N SER A 39 3.21 -9.67 -2.53
CA SER A 39 3.01 -9.91 -1.10
C SER A 39 1.54 -9.76 -0.70
N ILE A 40 0.90 -8.66 -1.10
CA ILE A 40 -0.53 -8.41 -0.81
C ILE A 40 -1.40 -9.49 -1.46
N GLN A 41 -1.10 -9.89 -2.69
CA GLN A 41 -1.82 -10.95 -3.38
C GLN A 41 -1.73 -12.29 -2.64
N ALA A 42 -0.53 -12.64 -2.17
CA ALA A 42 -0.31 -13.86 -1.40
C ALA A 42 -1.09 -13.83 -0.08
N LEU A 43 -1.08 -12.70 0.65
CA LEU A 43 -1.83 -12.53 1.89
C LEU A 43 -3.33 -12.66 1.68
N VAL A 44 -3.88 -12.03 0.64
CA VAL A 44 -5.30 -12.14 0.28
C VAL A 44 -5.65 -13.59 -0.02
N GLN A 45 -4.83 -14.29 -0.82
CA GLN A 45 -5.11 -15.68 -1.17
C GLN A 45 -5.04 -16.61 0.04
N ALA A 46 -4.03 -16.44 0.90
CA ALA A 46 -3.89 -17.21 2.14
C ALA A 46 -5.12 -17.01 3.05
N HIS A 47 -5.63 -15.78 3.16
CA HIS A 47 -6.83 -15.50 3.94
C HIS A 47 -8.09 -16.14 3.33
N LEU A 48 -8.27 -16.03 2.01
CA LEU A 48 -9.38 -16.67 1.29
C LEU A 48 -9.35 -18.20 1.41
N ASN A 49 -8.16 -18.78 1.50
CA ASN A 49 -7.96 -20.21 1.73
C ASN A 49 -8.13 -20.64 3.19
N ASN A 50 -8.40 -19.70 4.11
CA ASN A 50 -8.40 -19.89 5.57
C ASN A 50 -7.06 -20.40 6.14
N GLU A 51 -5.95 -20.10 5.46
CA GLU A 51 -4.59 -20.41 5.93
C GLU A 51 -4.12 -19.42 7.00
N ILE A 52 -4.65 -18.19 6.96
CA ILE A 52 -4.43 -17.15 7.97
C ILE A 52 -5.75 -16.58 8.47
N SER A 53 -5.82 -16.25 9.75
CA SER A 53 -7.00 -15.61 10.35
C SER A 53 -7.12 -14.15 9.90
N GLY A 54 -8.26 -13.51 10.21
CA GLY A 54 -8.41 -12.07 9.98
C GLY A 54 -7.43 -11.22 10.80
N GLU A 55 -7.14 -11.65 12.04
CA GLU A 55 -6.14 -10.99 12.91
C GLU A 55 -4.72 -11.12 12.32
N ASP A 56 -4.37 -12.30 11.82
CA ASP A 56 -3.08 -12.52 11.14
C ASP A 56 -2.98 -11.67 9.88
N MET A 57 -4.05 -11.58 9.10
CA MET A 57 -4.07 -10.73 7.91
C MET A 57 -3.90 -9.26 8.27
N GLU A 58 -4.56 -8.75 9.31
CA GLU A 58 -4.40 -7.37 9.76
C GLU A 58 -2.95 -7.09 10.20
N SER A 59 -2.34 -8.01 10.96
CA SER A 59 -0.94 -7.91 11.37
C SER A 59 0.01 -7.88 10.17
N GLU A 60 -0.21 -8.74 9.18
CA GLU A 60 0.60 -8.77 7.96
C GLU A 60 0.42 -7.52 7.10
N LEU A 61 -0.80 -6.98 7.00
CA LEU A 61 -1.05 -5.70 6.34
C LEU A 61 -0.33 -4.53 7.04
N LEU A 62 -0.28 -4.52 8.37
CA LEU A 62 0.52 -3.54 9.13
C LEU A 62 2.02 -3.71 8.89
N ARG A 63 2.50 -4.94 8.67
CA ARG A 63 3.89 -5.20 8.28
C ARG A 63 4.18 -4.63 6.90
N GLU A 64 3.31 -4.89 5.92
CA GLU A 64 3.45 -4.33 4.56
C GLU A 64 3.40 -2.79 4.57
N GLN A 65 2.55 -2.17 5.40
CA GLN A 65 2.55 -0.71 5.57
C GLN A 65 3.93 -0.17 5.96
N LYS A 66 4.61 -0.83 6.90
CA LYS A 66 5.94 -0.41 7.37
C LYS A 66 7.02 -0.59 6.32
N ILE A 67 6.92 -1.64 5.50
CA ILE A 67 7.83 -1.88 4.37
C ILE A 67 7.68 -0.75 3.35
N LEU A 68 6.45 -0.39 2.98
CA LEU A 68 6.19 0.70 2.04
C LEU A 68 6.74 2.04 2.56
N GLU A 69 6.53 2.33 3.85
CA GLU A 69 7.08 3.54 4.47
C GLU A 69 8.61 3.55 4.42
N ALA A 70 9.25 2.43 4.74
CA ALA A 70 10.71 2.32 4.72
C ALA A 70 11.29 2.49 3.30
N GLU A 71 10.68 1.85 2.30
CA GLU A 71 11.09 1.97 0.90
C GLU A 71 11.00 3.42 0.43
N LEU A 72 9.90 4.11 0.73
CA LEU A 72 9.70 5.49 0.29
C LEU A 72 10.58 6.51 1.04
N ILE A 73 10.79 6.33 2.35
CA ILE A 73 11.69 7.20 3.13
C ILE A 73 13.14 7.06 2.64
N SER A 74 13.58 5.84 2.31
CA SER A 74 14.97 5.55 1.90
C SER A 74 15.41 6.30 0.65
N LEU A 75 14.46 6.82 -0.13
CA LEU A 75 14.74 7.55 -1.35
C LEU A 75 15.16 8.99 -1.09
N GLU A 76 14.87 9.55 0.09
CA GLU A 76 15.16 10.95 0.47
C GLU A 76 14.59 12.01 -0.49
N ILE A 77 13.62 11.62 -1.32
CA ILE A 77 13.06 12.45 -2.40
C ILE A 77 12.07 13.52 -1.87
N CYS A 78 11.47 13.30 -0.70
CA CYS A 78 10.49 14.23 -0.12
C CYS A 78 10.50 14.18 1.41
N ALA A 79 9.75 15.11 2.02
CA ALA A 79 9.60 15.14 3.48
C ALA A 79 8.86 13.89 3.98
N LYS A 80 9.30 13.35 5.13
CA LYS A 80 8.70 12.18 5.79
C LYS A 80 7.17 12.30 5.97
N ALA A 81 6.66 13.49 6.26
CA ALA A 81 5.22 13.74 6.41
C ALA A 81 4.44 13.43 5.11
N VAL A 82 5.03 13.72 3.94
CA VAL A 82 4.42 13.41 2.63
C VAL A 82 4.41 11.90 2.42
N VAL A 83 5.50 11.20 2.74
CA VAL A 83 5.57 9.72 2.69
C VAL A 83 4.48 9.10 3.56
N GLN A 84 4.36 9.54 4.82
CA GLN A 84 3.36 9.01 5.75
C GLN A 84 1.93 9.21 5.27
N LYS A 85 1.63 10.37 4.69
CA LYS A 85 0.34 10.65 4.07
C LYS A 85 0.08 9.73 2.88
N ALA A 86 1.11 9.46 2.07
CA ALA A 86 1.01 8.58 0.91
C ALA A 86 0.69 7.14 1.34
N VAL A 87 1.47 6.62 2.28
CA VAL A 87 1.33 5.27 2.83
C VAL A 87 -0.04 5.08 3.49
N ALA A 88 -0.48 6.03 4.32
CA ALA A 88 -1.78 5.96 4.98
C ALA A 88 -2.93 5.91 3.98
N ALA A 89 -2.86 6.69 2.90
CA ALA A 89 -3.86 6.68 1.84
C ALA A 89 -3.90 5.34 1.09
N ALA A 90 -2.74 4.80 0.72
CA ALA A 90 -2.64 3.49 0.06
C ALA A 90 -3.25 2.36 0.93
N MET A 91 -2.87 2.31 2.21
CA MET A 91 -3.31 1.26 3.12
C MET A 91 -4.78 1.37 3.51
N SER A 92 -5.31 2.59 3.61
CA SER A 92 -6.74 2.80 3.85
C SER A 92 -7.58 2.25 2.70
N SER A 93 -7.15 2.42 1.44
CA SER A 93 -7.83 1.82 0.30
C SER A 93 -7.83 0.30 0.40
N LEU A 94 -6.67 -0.30 0.70
CA LEU A 94 -6.50 -1.75 0.82
C LEU A 94 -7.41 -2.35 1.91
N THR A 95 -7.32 -1.83 3.13
CA THR A 95 -8.10 -2.31 4.28
C THR A 95 -9.60 -2.16 4.07
N SER A 96 -10.06 -1.03 3.50
CA SER A 96 -11.49 -0.78 3.25
C SER A 96 -12.13 -1.77 2.26
N LEU A 97 -11.32 -2.38 1.38
CA LEU A 97 -11.77 -3.31 0.36
C LEU A 97 -11.73 -4.76 0.83
N LEU A 98 -10.88 -5.07 1.82
CA LEU A 98 -10.74 -6.41 2.40
C LEU A 98 -11.67 -6.64 3.59
N THR A 99 -12.13 -5.57 4.24
CA THR A 99 -13.06 -5.63 5.39
C THR A 99 -14.54 -5.44 5.00
N ARG A 100 -14.83 -5.29 3.71
CA ARG A 100 -16.19 -5.28 3.15
C ARG A 100 -16.63 -6.67 2.72
#